data_AF-A0A0W0YSW3-F1
#
_entry.id   AF-A0A0W0YSW3-F1
#
_cell.length_a   1.000
_cell.length_b   1.000
_cell.length_c   1.000
_cell.angle_alpha   90.00
_cell.angle_beta   90.00
_cell.angle_gamma   90.00
#
_symmetry.space_group_name_H-M   'P 1'
#
loop_
_entity.id
_entity.type
_entity.pdbx_description
1 polymer ?
#
loop_
_entity_poly.entity_id
_entity_poly.type
_entity_poly.pdbx_seq_one_letter_code
_entity_poly.pdbx_strand_id
1 'polypeptide(L)'
;MDDRDSYAASKAIGDFYIRLFSKQNNLSYLILRVFNLYGERMIGTKYGQVIPEFIHRILYEDKFTIIGNGSNTRSFCYIKDATWAIRELVEKKYQA
;
A
#
# COMPACT_ATOMS: atom_id res chain seq x y z
N MET A 1 12.58 17.47 -6.76
CA MET A 1 12.22 16.68 -5.58
C MET A 1 11.36 17.60 -4.73
N ASP A 2 10.06 17.35 -4.76
CA ASP A 2 9.05 18.11 -4.04
C ASP A 2 8.96 17.57 -2.60
N ASP A 3 8.41 18.32 -1.64
CA ASP A 3 8.23 17.86 -0.25
C ASP A 3 7.42 16.56 -0.17
N ARG A 4 6.56 16.33 -1.18
CA ARG A 4 5.76 15.11 -1.35
C ARG A 4 6.59 13.87 -1.68
N ASP A 5 7.80 14.03 -2.21
CA ASP A 5 8.69 12.91 -2.54
C ASP A 5 9.37 12.30 -1.31
N SER A 6 9.31 13.00 -0.17
CA SER A 6 9.91 12.57 1.11
C SER A 6 9.48 11.16 1.52
N TYR A 7 8.18 10.83 1.42
CA TYR A 7 7.66 9.50 1.74
C TYR A 7 8.27 8.41 0.83
N ALA A 8 8.31 8.67 -0.48
CA ALA A 8 8.84 7.72 -1.45
C ALA A 8 10.35 7.50 -1.22
N ALA A 9 11.09 8.58 -0.98
CA ALA A 9 12.52 8.54 -0.66
C ALA A 9 12.78 7.75 0.63
N SER A 10 12.03 8.01 1.72
CA SER A 10 12.18 7.26 2.98
C SER A 10 11.90 5.77 2.81
N LYS A 11 10.90 5.37 2.01
CA LYS A 11 10.65 3.95 1.71
C LYS A 11 11.76 3.32 0.88
N ALA A 12 12.32 4.04 -0.10
CA ALA A 12 13.45 3.56 -0.89
C ALA A 12 14.70 3.37 -0.02
N ILE A 13 15.01 4.32 0.87
CA ILE A 13 16.10 4.20 1.84
C ILE A 13 15.90 2.99 2.75
N GLY A 14 14.68 2.77 3.25
CA GLY A 14 14.34 1.60 4.06
C GLY A 14 14.65 0.26 3.37
N ASP A 15 14.34 0.14 2.08
CA ASP A 15 14.67 -1.06 1.29
C ASP A 15 16.19 -1.30 1.24
N PHE A 16 16.98 -0.26 0.99
CA PHE A 16 18.45 -0.37 0.99
C PHE A 16 18.98 -0.81 2.36
N TYR A 17 18.43 -0.24 3.43
CA TYR A 17 18.82 -0.59 4.79
C TYR A 17 18.53 -2.06 5.12
N ILE A 18 17.32 -2.55 4.82
CA ILE A 18 16.95 -3.96 5.04
C ILE A 18 17.88 -4.90 4.28
N ARG A 19 18.20 -4.58 3.02
CA ARG A 19 19.10 -5.41 2.19
C ARG A 19 20.50 -5.47 2.78
N LEU A 20 21.06 -4.32 3.18
CA LEU A 20 22.40 -4.24 3.75
C LEU A 20 22.48 -4.97 5.10
N PHE A 21 21.56 -4.67 6.01
CA PHE A 21 21.51 -5.26 7.34
C PHE A 21 21.34 -6.79 7.25
N SER A 22 20.45 -7.25 6.37
CA SER A 22 20.21 -8.68 6.18
C SER A 22 21.43 -9.39 5.62
N LYS A 23 22.16 -8.77 4.67
CA LYS A 23 23.42 -9.30 4.13
C LYS A 23 24.50 -9.40 5.20
N GLN A 24 24.62 -8.41 6.08
CA GLN A 24 25.62 -8.40 7.15
C GLN A 24 25.35 -9.43 8.24
N ASN A 25 24.07 -9.72 8.53
CA ASN A 25 23.65 -10.60 9.62
C ASN A 25 23.15 -11.97 9.14
N ASN A 26 23.31 -12.29 7.85
CA ASN A 26 22.82 -13.52 7.22
C ASN A 26 21.32 -13.80 7.50
N LEU A 27 20.50 -12.74 7.44
CA LEU A 27 19.06 -12.83 7.69
C LEU A 27 18.30 -12.98 6.37
N SER A 28 17.27 -13.83 6.38
CA SER A 28 16.34 -13.92 5.25
C SER A 28 15.28 -12.85 5.34
N TYR A 29 15.04 -12.10 4.26
CA TYR A 29 14.05 -11.01 4.24
C TYR A 29 13.10 -11.14 3.04
N LEU A 30 12.00 -10.38 3.07
CA LEU A 30 11.04 -10.25 1.97
C LEU A 30 10.53 -8.81 1.99
N ILE A 31 10.62 -8.10 0.86
CA ILE A 31 10.09 -6.75 0.70
C ILE A 31 8.87 -6.84 -0.20
N LEU A 32 7.69 -6.49 0.34
CA LEU A 32 6.43 -6.51 -0.39
C LEU A 32 5.97 -5.09 -0.72
N ARG A 33 5.41 -4.94 -1.91
CA ARG A 33 4.83 -3.68 -2.40
C ARG A 33 3.34 -3.87 -2.61
N VAL A 34 2.56 -3.61 -1.57
CA VAL A 34 1.10 -3.61 -1.64
C VAL A 34 0.62 -2.26 -2.17
N PHE A 35 -0.26 -2.28 -3.18
CA PHE A 35 -0.76 -1.08 -3.83
C PHE A 35 -2.28 -1.03 -3.76
N ASN A 36 -2.80 0.09 -3.25
CA ASN A 36 -4.23 0.40 -3.15
C ASN A 36 -5.11 -0.79 -2.68
N LEU A 37 -4.75 -1.34 -1.51
CA LEU A 37 -5.57 -2.36 -0.85
C LEU A 37 -6.90 -1.79 -0.37
N TYR A 38 -8.02 -2.28 -0.89
CA TYR A 38 -9.35 -1.88 -0.43
C TYR A 38 -10.10 -3.04 0.21
N GLY A 39 -11.05 -2.74 1.10
CA GLY A 39 -11.92 -3.77 1.66
C GLY A 39 -12.70 -3.30 2.88
N GLU A 40 -13.36 -4.24 3.51
CA GLU A 40 -14.17 -4.00 4.70
C GLU A 40 -13.33 -3.39 5.84
N ARG A 41 -13.97 -2.60 6.71
CA ARG A 41 -13.38 -1.97 7.91
C ARG A 41 -12.36 -0.86 7.63
N MET A 42 -12.09 -0.50 6.37
CA MET A 42 -11.25 0.67 6.07
C MET A 42 -11.98 1.97 6.39
N ILE A 43 -11.26 2.91 7.00
CA ILE A 43 -11.75 4.25 7.33
C ILE A 43 -11.42 5.18 6.16
N GLY A 44 -12.45 5.84 5.61
CA GLY A 44 -12.34 6.74 4.46
C GLY A 44 -12.06 8.20 4.83
N THR A 45 -11.15 8.48 5.77
CA THR A 45 -10.86 9.88 6.15
C THR A 45 -9.37 10.23 6.12
N LYS A 46 -9.08 11.39 5.49
CA LYS A 46 -7.87 12.24 5.48
C LYS A 46 -6.54 11.63 5.01
N TYR A 47 -6.30 10.34 5.21
CA TYR A 47 -5.18 9.57 4.65
C TYR A 47 -5.69 8.29 3.94
N GLY A 48 -7.00 8.30 3.61
CA GLY A 48 -7.71 7.18 3.03
C GLY A 48 -7.23 6.85 1.63
N GLN A 49 -7.33 5.57 1.27
CA GLN A 49 -7.13 5.14 -0.10
C GLN A 49 -8.30 5.58 -0.98
N VAL A 50 -8.08 5.61 -2.30
CA VAL A 50 -9.04 6.12 -3.30
C VAL A 50 -10.43 5.49 -3.14
N ILE A 51 -10.54 4.15 -3.04
CA ILE A 51 -11.84 3.47 -2.95
C ILE A 51 -12.58 3.80 -1.64
N PRO A 52 -12.00 3.64 -0.43
CA PRO A 52 -12.66 4.06 0.82
C PRO A 52 -13.07 5.53 0.85
N GLU A 53 -12.22 6.43 0.34
CA GLU A 53 -12.52 7.85 0.25
C GLU A 53 -13.72 8.10 -0.68
N PHE A 54 -13.77 7.46 -1.85
CA PHE A 54 -14.88 7.60 -2.78
C PHE A 54 -16.18 7.05 -2.20
N ILE A 55 -16.14 5.89 -1.54
CA ILE A 55 -17.31 5.33 -0.85
C ILE A 55 -17.81 6.32 0.22
N HIS A 56 -16.91 6.89 1.03
CA HIS A 56 -17.29 7.86 2.05
C HIS A 56 -17.96 9.09 1.43
N ARG A 57 -17.35 9.69 0.40
CA ARG A 57 -17.90 10.87 -0.29
C ARG A 57 -19.25 10.58 -0.93
N ILE A 58 -19.42 9.44 -1.59
CA ILE A 58 -20.70 9.04 -2.20
C ILE A 58 -21.82 8.91 -1.15
N LEU A 59 -21.48 8.45 0.06
CA LEU A 59 -22.46 8.22 1.13
C LEU A 59 -22.84 9.49 1.90
N TYR A 60 -21.93 10.46 2.02
CA TYR A 60 -22.07 11.57 2.96
C TYR A 60 -21.91 12.97 2.34
N GLU A 61 -21.46 13.08 1.09
CA GLU A 61 -21.31 14.36 0.39
C GLU A 61 -22.27 14.41 -0.81
N ASP A 62 -23.04 15.51 -0.92
CA ASP A 62 -23.94 15.72 -2.07
C ASP A 62 -23.16 15.85 -3.39
N LYS A 63 -21.93 16.38 -3.33
CA LYS A 63 -21.00 16.54 -4.45
C LYS A 63 -19.56 16.52 -3.94
N PHE A 64 -18.68 15.84 -4.67
CA PHE A 64 -17.24 15.83 -4.36
C PHE A 64 -16.36 16.02 -5.60
N THR A 65 -15.17 16.57 -5.38
CA THR A 65 -14.23 16.92 -6.45
C THR A 65 -13.34 15.74 -6.84
N ILE A 66 -13.21 15.48 -8.14
CA ILE A 66 -12.15 14.65 -8.72
C ILE A 66 -10.92 15.52 -8.97
N ILE A 67 -9.78 15.14 -8.42
CA ILE A 67 -8.52 15.87 -8.61
C ILE A 67 -7.97 15.55 -10.02
N GLY A 68 -7.76 16.60 -10.82
CA GLY A 68 -7.35 16.48 -12.21
C GLY A 68 -8.55 16.25 -13.15
N ASN A 69 -8.32 15.53 -14.25
CA ASN A 69 -9.32 15.29 -15.30
C ASN A 69 -9.99 13.91 -15.20
N GLY A 70 -9.68 13.12 -14.16
CA GLY A 70 -10.19 11.76 -14.00
C GLY A 70 -9.57 10.69 -14.91
N SER A 71 -8.57 11.00 -15.74
CA SER A 71 -7.93 10.02 -16.64
C SER A 71 -6.81 9.21 -15.98
N ASN A 72 -6.53 9.46 -14.70
CA ASN A 72 -5.48 8.75 -13.96
C ASN A 72 -5.91 7.31 -13.64
N THR A 73 -5.11 6.34 -14.04
CA THR A 73 -5.34 4.92 -13.75
C THR A 73 -4.55 4.46 -12.52
N ARG A 74 -5.11 3.49 -11.79
CA ARG A 74 -4.47 2.83 -10.64
C ARG A 74 -4.91 1.36 -10.61
N SER A 75 -4.03 0.49 -10.14
CA SER A 75 -4.39 -0.90 -9.81
C SER A 75 -4.90 -0.97 -8.38
N PHE A 76 -5.87 -1.85 -8.13
CA PHE A 76 -6.47 -2.09 -6.82
C PHE A 76 -6.43 -3.58 -6.50
N CYS A 77 -6.27 -3.91 -5.22
CA CYS A 77 -6.29 -5.29 -4.76
C CYS A 77 -7.22 -5.39 -3.55
N TYR A 78 -8.08 -6.39 -3.54
CA TYR A 78 -9.00 -6.59 -2.44
C TYR A 78 -8.26 -7.16 -1.22
N ILE A 79 -8.64 -6.72 -0.02
CA ILE A 79 -7.90 -7.02 1.21
C ILE A 79 -7.75 -8.52 1.45
N LYS A 80 -8.78 -9.33 1.15
CA LYS A 80 -8.71 -10.78 1.35
C LYS A 80 -7.67 -11.44 0.44
N ASP A 81 -7.55 -10.98 -0.81
CA ASP A 81 -6.56 -11.49 -1.76
C ASP A 81 -5.14 -11.16 -1.30
N ALA A 82 -4.92 -9.91 -0.85
CA ALA A 82 -3.63 -9.47 -0.32
C ALA A 82 -3.24 -10.27 0.94
N THR A 83 -4.17 -10.44 1.89
CA THR A 83 -3.90 -11.21 3.11
C THR A 83 -3.64 -12.68 2.82
N TRP A 84 -4.35 -13.27 1.87
CA TRP A 84 -4.11 -14.64 1.42
C TRP A 84 -2.70 -14.77 0.84
N ALA A 85 -2.34 -13.91 -0.12
CA ALA A 85 -1.03 -13.96 -0.76
C ALA A 85 0.12 -13.75 0.24
N ILE A 86 -0.03 -12.81 1.19
CA ILE A 86 0.97 -12.58 2.24
C ILE A 86 1.11 -13.82 3.13
N ARG A 87 0.01 -14.45 3.54
CA ARG A 87 0.05 -15.69 4.34
C ARG A 87 0.84 -16.79 3.62
N GLU A 88 0.51 -17.04 2.35
CA GLU A 88 1.20 -18.08 1.55
C GLU A 88 2.70 -17.82 1.42
N LEU A 89 3.11 -16.56 1.25
CA LEU A 89 4.52 -16.18 1.15
C LEU A 89 5.27 -16.41 2.47
N VAL A 90 4.63 -16.11 3.59
CA VAL A 90 5.20 -16.32 4.91
C VAL A 90 5.33 -17.81 5.20
N GLU A 91 4.28 -18.60 4.98
CA GLU A 91 4.26 -20.04 5.22
C GLU A 91 5.29 -20.79 4.37
N LYS A 92 5.38 -20.49 3.07
CA LYS A 92 6.38 -21.12 2.18
C LYS A 92 7.82 -20.85 2.61
N LYS A 93 8.08 -19.68 3.21
CA LYS A 93 9.41 -19.32 3.70
C LYS A 93 9.79 -20.05 4.99
N TYR A 94 8.82 -20.42 5.82
CA TYR A 94 9.07 -21.22 7.03
C TYR A 94 9.22 -22.73 6.75
N GLN A 95 8.89 -23.18 5.54
CA GLN A 95 9.01 -24.57 5.11
C GLN A 95 10.29 -24.88 4.31
N ALA A 96 11.10 -23.86 3.98
CA ALA A 96 12.36 -23.96 3.23
C ALA A 96 13.56 -23.70 4.14
#